data_AF-A0A4U8SFC8-F1
#
_entry.id   AF-A0A4U8SFC8-F1
#
_cell.length_a   1.000
_cell.length_b   1.000
_cell.length_c   1.000
_cell.angle_alpha   90.00
_cell.angle_beta   90.00
_cell.angle_gamma   90.00
#
_symmetry.space_group_name_H-M   'P 1'
#
loop_
_entity.id
_entity.type
_entity.pdbx_description
1 polymer ?
#
loop_
_entity_poly.entity_id
_entity_poly.type
_entity_poly.pdbx_seq_one_letter_code
_entity_poly.pdbx_strand_id
1 'polypeptide(L)'
;MQYRENIINTKNGFSVLEVLLAIFIIGILGVSLMRSISALKAQNYTIQHFLVTNTSLFETQLFINRQLGSIKPESIAITQNNITWEQYKELFIETEQNEYMNFSLQTTKSILTLQNNNLYFNNAILLHNVKSMQFDRMQVNSHDILSYSICSFYMCISDSILIEKVR
;
A
#
# COMPACT_ATOMS: atom_id res chain seq x y z
N MET A 1 -34.54 59.45 44.40
CA MET A 1 -33.80 58.88 43.25
C MET A 1 -32.32 59.08 43.50
N GLN A 2 -31.61 58.02 43.90
CA GLN A 2 -30.16 58.02 44.00
C GLN A 2 -29.62 57.02 42.98
N TYR A 3 -28.67 57.48 42.18
CA TYR A 3 -28.00 56.76 41.12
C TYR A 3 -27.21 55.56 41.67
N ARG A 4 -27.26 54.44 40.94
CA ARG A 4 -26.41 53.27 41.14
C ARG A 4 -24.94 53.63 40.91
N GLU A 5 -24.06 53.09 41.74
CA GLU A 5 -22.76 52.61 41.25
C GLU A 5 -22.65 51.12 41.60
N ASN A 6 -22.96 50.28 40.61
CA ASN A 6 -22.46 48.91 40.61
C ASN A 6 -20.96 49.00 40.35
N ILE A 7 -20.16 49.01 41.42
CA ILE A 7 -18.73 48.78 41.32
C ILE A 7 -18.56 47.33 40.85
N ILE A 8 -18.47 47.15 39.54
CA ILE A 8 -18.00 45.90 38.96
C ILE A 8 -16.53 45.79 39.37
N ASN A 9 -16.30 44.95 40.38
CA ASN A 9 -15.01 44.67 40.96
C ASN A 9 -14.20 43.87 39.92
N THR A 10 -13.55 44.53 38.96
CA THR A 10 -12.54 43.89 38.10
C THR A 10 -11.23 43.71 38.88
N LYS A 11 -11.27 42.92 39.96
CA LYS A 11 -10.08 42.36 40.58
C LYS A 11 -9.87 40.99 39.97
N ASN A 12 -9.12 40.92 38.87
CA ASN A 12 -8.39 39.73 38.41
C ASN A 12 -7.38 40.21 37.35
N GLY A 13 -6.43 41.04 37.78
CA GLY A 13 -5.20 41.25 37.02
C GLY A 13 -4.24 40.12 37.36
N PHE A 14 -3.72 39.41 36.35
CA PHE A 14 -2.70 38.40 36.56
C PHE A 14 -1.46 39.03 37.20
N SER A 15 -0.88 38.34 38.17
CA SER A 15 0.41 38.74 38.74
C SER A 15 1.49 38.70 37.68
N VAL A 16 2.45 39.63 37.72
CA VAL A 16 3.63 39.61 36.83
C VAL A 16 4.35 38.25 36.90
N LEU A 17 4.33 37.61 38.07
CA LEU A 17 4.90 36.28 38.28
C LEU A 17 4.14 35.18 37.51
N GLU A 18 2.80 35.26 37.47
CA GLU A 18 1.96 34.32 36.72
C GLU A 18 2.17 34.45 35.22
N VAL A 19 2.31 35.69 34.73
CA VAL A 19 2.61 35.96 33.32
C VAL A 19 3.98 35.40 32.93
N LEU A 20 5.01 35.58 33.77
CA LEU A 20 6.35 35.02 33.53
C LEU A 20 6.36 33.49 33.56
N LEU A 21 5.61 32.88 34.48
CA LEU A 21 5.47 31.42 34.55
C LEU A 21 4.77 30.88 33.29
N ALA A 22 3.71 31.55 32.82
CA ALA A 22 3.01 31.17 31.59
C ALA A 22 3.93 31.24 30.36
N ILE A 23 4.72 32.31 30.21
CA ILE A 23 5.70 32.44 29.13
C ILE A 23 6.75 31.31 29.19
N PHE A 24 7.24 30.99 30.39
CA PHE A 24 8.21 29.92 30.58
C PHE A 24 7.64 28.54 30.18
N ILE A 25 6.42 28.22 30.61
CA ILE A 25 5.74 26.97 30.26
C ILE A 25 5.48 26.90 28.75
N ILE A 26 4.99 27.98 28.14
CA ILE A 26 4.76 28.05 26.68
C ILE A 26 6.09 27.87 25.92
N GLY A 27 7.19 28.44 26.41
CA GLY A 27 8.51 28.27 25.81
C GLY A 27 8.98 26.81 25.81
N ILE A 28 8.87 26.12 26.95
CA ILE A 28 9.24 24.70 27.07
C ILE A 28 8.38 23.83 26.14
N LEU A 29 7.06 24.03 26.18
CA LEU A 29 6.12 23.27 25.34
C LEU A 29 6.34 23.57 23.86
N GLY A 30 6.56 24.83 23.49
CA GLY A 30 6.80 25.28 22.12
C GLY A 30 8.04 24.66 21.49
N VAL A 31 9.16 24.62 22.22
CA VAL A 31 10.40 23.99 21.74
C VAL A 31 10.23 22.48 21.57
N SER A 32 9.55 21.81 22.52
CA SER A 32 9.25 20.39 22.43
C SER A 32 8.36 20.06 21.21
N LEU A 33 7.28 20.83 21.01
CA LEU A 33 6.38 20.71 19.87
C LEU A 33 7.10 20.96 18.54
N MET A 34 7.96 21.98 18.45
CA MET A 34 8.75 22.26 17.26
C MET A 34 9.68 21.11 16.88
N ARG A 35 10.32 20.45 17.86
CA ARG A 35 11.16 19.28 17.62
C ARG A 35 10.33 18.11 17.09
N SER A 36 9.18 17.83 17.70
CA SER A 36 8.26 16.79 17.25
C SER A 36 7.75 17.04 15.83
N ILE A 37 7.32 18.26 15.52
CA ILE A 37 6.87 18.64 14.16
C ILE A 37 8.01 18.51 13.15
N SER A 38 9.24 18.88 13.52
CA SER A 38 10.41 18.76 12.63
C SER A 38 10.74 17.29 12.35
N ALA A 39 10.68 16.43 13.37
CA ALA A 39 10.85 14.99 13.21
C ALA A 39 9.76 14.38 12.32
N LEU A 40 8.49 14.78 12.51
CA LEU A 40 7.37 14.35 11.66
C LEU A 40 7.55 14.78 10.20
N LYS A 41 8.02 16.01 9.95
CA LYS A 41 8.34 16.48 8.59
C LYS A 41 9.46 15.68 7.96
N ALA A 42 10.54 15.39 8.71
CA ALA A 42 11.65 14.59 8.22
C ALA A 42 11.21 13.16 7.87
N GLN A 43 10.36 12.54 8.71
CA GLN A 43 9.78 11.24 8.40
C GLN A 43 8.91 11.28 7.14
N ASN A 44 8.06 12.30 7.00
CA ASN A 44 7.20 12.44 5.84
C ASN A 44 8.03 12.61 4.55
N TYR A 45 9.08 13.42 4.59
CA TYR A 45 10.01 13.57 3.47
C TYR A 45 10.68 12.24 3.11
N THR A 46 11.17 11.49 4.09
CA THR A 46 11.78 10.17 3.86
C THR A 46 10.80 9.18 3.24
N ILE A 47 9.54 9.15 3.71
CA ILE A 47 8.49 8.29 3.14
C ILE A 47 8.19 8.71 1.71
N GLN A 48 8.02 10.01 1.44
CA GLN A 48 7.78 10.52 0.09
C GLN A 48 8.94 10.19 -0.86
N HIS A 49 10.18 10.41 -0.42
CA HIS A 49 11.36 10.09 -1.21
C HIS A 49 11.47 8.58 -1.48
N PHE A 50 11.19 7.75 -0.47
CA PHE A 50 11.16 6.30 -0.61
C PHE A 50 10.08 5.86 -1.61
N LEU A 51 8.88 6.42 -1.53
CA LEU A 51 7.80 6.12 -2.46
C LEU A 51 8.18 6.53 -3.88
N VAL A 52 8.66 7.77 -4.10
CA VAL A 52 9.08 8.25 -5.43
C VAL A 52 10.19 7.38 -6.03
N THR A 53 11.17 6.97 -5.21
CA THR A 53 12.29 6.16 -5.69
C THR A 53 11.84 4.75 -6.12
N ASN A 54 10.81 4.21 -5.47
CA ASN A 54 10.41 2.82 -5.61
C ASN A 54 8.98 2.64 -6.14
N THR A 55 8.37 3.70 -6.68
CA THR A 55 6.97 3.72 -7.11
C THR A 55 6.69 2.59 -8.11
N SER A 56 7.60 2.39 -9.06
CA SER A 56 7.49 1.34 -10.09
C SER A 56 7.41 -0.06 -9.51
N LEU A 57 8.12 -0.35 -8.41
CA LEU A 57 8.07 -1.65 -7.74
C LEU A 57 6.72 -1.85 -7.04
N PHE A 58 6.19 -0.84 -6.37
CA PHE A 58 4.86 -0.92 -5.74
C PHE A 58 3.73 -1.00 -6.76
N GLU A 59 3.80 -0.25 -7.86
CA GLU A 59 2.86 -0.38 -8.98
C GLU A 59 2.91 -1.79 -9.59
N THR A 60 4.11 -2.36 -9.69
CA THR A 60 4.30 -3.76 -10.12
C THR A 60 3.64 -4.73 -9.15
N GLN A 61 3.78 -4.54 -7.83
CA GLN A 61 3.12 -5.36 -6.82
C GLN A 61 1.59 -5.32 -6.98
N LEU A 62 1.03 -4.12 -7.07
CA LEU A 62 -0.42 -3.90 -7.25
C LEU A 62 -0.92 -4.54 -8.55
N PHE A 63 -0.16 -4.39 -9.63
CA PHE A 63 -0.47 -5.01 -10.90
C PHE A 63 -0.50 -6.54 -10.79
N ILE A 64 0.53 -7.15 -10.22
CA ILE A 64 0.62 -8.61 -10.05
C ILE A 64 -0.53 -9.11 -9.17
N ASN A 65 -0.79 -8.47 -8.03
CA ASN A 65 -1.91 -8.83 -7.15
C ASN A 65 -3.25 -8.80 -7.88
N ARG A 66 -3.46 -7.78 -8.73
CA ARG A 66 -4.68 -7.69 -9.55
C ARG A 66 -4.78 -8.85 -10.55
N GLN A 67 -3.70 -9.20 -11.25
CA GLN A 67 -3.73 -10.31 -12.23
C GLN A 67 -3.88 -11.68 -11.56
N LEU A 68 -3.30 -11.85 -10.36
CA LEU A 68 -3.43 -13.09 -9.60
C LEU A 68 -4.81 -13.24 -8.94
N GLY A 69 -5.54 -12.14 -8.72
CA GLY A 69 -6.90 -12.18 -8.15
C GLY A 69 -7.95 -12.88 -9.02
N SER A 70 -7.72 -13.00 -10.33
CA SER A 70 -8.63 -13.70 -11.27
C SER A 70 -8.03 -14.99 -11.84
N ILE A 71 -7.07 -15.58 -11.11
CA ILE A 71 -6.34 -16.77 -11.56
C ILE A 71 -7.21 -18.03 -11.56
N LYS A 72 -7.00 -18.89 -12.56
CA LYS A 72 -7.51 -20.25 -12.58
C LYS A 72 -6.51 -21.17 -11.85
N PRO A 73 -6.84 -21.67 -10.64
CA PRO A 73 -5.90 -22.32 -9.72
C PRO A 73 -5.03 -23.44 -10.30
N GLU A 74 -5.61 -24.27 -11.15
CA GLU A 74 -5.00 -25.47 -11.72
C GLU A 74 -4.07 -25.18 -12.90
N SER A 75 -4.13 -23.98 -13.47
CA SER A 75 -3.35 -23.57 -14.64
C SER A 75 -1.93 -23.07 -14.33
N ILE A 76 -1.62 -22.91 -13.04
CA ILE A 76 -0.40 -22.26 -12.57
C ILE A 76 0.80 -23.20 -12.78
N ALA A 77 1.74 -22.79 -13.62
CA ALA A 77 3.03 -23.44 -13.79
C ALA A 77 4.16 -22.48 -13.42
N ILE A 78 4.98 -22.90 -12.45
CA ILE A 78 6.09 -22.12 -11.90
C ILE A 78 7.41 -22.76 -12.33
N THR A 79 8.33 -21.92 -12.79
CA THR A 79 9.72 -22.26 -13.10
C THR A 79 10.64 -21.20 -12.52
N GLN A 80 11.95 -21.42 -12.56
CA GLN A 80 12.93 -20.55 -11.89
C GLN A 80 12.83 -19.06 -12.24
N ASN A 81 12.53 -18.73 -13.50
CA ASN A 81 12.47 -17.34 -13.99
C ASN A 81 11.14 -17.00 -14.65
N ASN A 82 10.13 -17.85 -14.52
CA ASN A 82 8.88 -17.68 -15.24
C ASN A 82 7.72 -18.33 -14.48
N ILE A 83 6.61 -17.62 -14.38
CA ILE A 83 5.32 -18.16 -13.96
C ILE A 83 4.29 -17.91 -15.06
N THR A 84 3.53 -18.95 -15.38
CA THR A 84 2.43 -18.90 -16.36
C THR A 84 1.14 -19.37 -15.74
N TRP A 85 0.02 -18.73 -16.09
CA TRP A 85 -1.31 -19.11 -15.64
C TRP A 85 -2.37 -18.70 -16.65
N GLU A 86 -3.57 -19.21 -16.45
CA GLU A 86 -4.81 -18.74 -17.09
C GLU A 86 -5.56 -17.82 -16.13
N GLN A 87 -6.05 -16.69 -16.63
CA GLN A 87 -6.87 -15.74 -15.88
C GLN A 87 -8.25 -15.57 -16.52
N TYR A 88 -9.29 -15.47 -15.72
CA TYR A 88 -10.65 -15.22 -16.19
C TYR A 88 -10.79 -13.77 -16.69
N LYS A 89 -11.34 -13.58 -17.90
CA LYS A 89 -11.51 -12.25 -18.52
C LYS A 89 -12.55 -11.38 -17.80
N GLU A 90 -13.67 -11.98 -17.41
CA GLU A 90 -14.83 -11.30 -16.81
C GLU A 90 -15.38 -12.17 -15.70
N LEU A 91 -15.14 -11.81 -14.44
CA LEU A 91 -15.79 -12.45 -13.29
C LEU A 91 -17.18 -11.82 -12.99
N PHE A 92 -17.47 -10.66 -13.59
CA PHE A 92 -18.72 -9.93 -13.46
C PHE A 92 -19.16 -9.44 -14.84
N ILE A 93 -20.43 -9.61 -15.18
CA ILE A 93 -21.00 -9.20 -16.48
C ILE A 93 -21.54 -7.78 -16.39
N GLU A 94 -21.50 -7.06 -17.50
CA GLU A 94 -22.33 -5.87 -17.71
C GLU A 94 -23.83 -6.24 -17.64
N THR A 95 -24.59 -5.47 -16.86
CA THR A 95 -25.99 -5.69 -16.49
C THR A 95 -27.02 -5.65 -17.64
N GLU A 96 -26.58 -5.53 -18.89
CA GLU A 96 -27.46 -5.36 -20.07
C GLU A 96 -27.91 -6.68 -20.71
N GLN A 97 -27.39 -7.83 -20.27
CA GLN A 97 -27.85 -9.15 -20.72
C GLN A 97 -28.75 -9.80 -19.66
N ASN A 98 -29.84 -10.46 -20.08
CA ASN A 98 -30.79 -11.20 -19.22
C ASN A 98 -30.16 -12.39 -18.45
N GLU A 99 -28.84 -12.55 -18.52
CA GLU A 99 -28.05 -13.55 -17.82
C GLU A 99 -27.12 -12.83 -16.86
N TYR A 100 -27.18 -13.18 -15.57
CA TYR A 100 -26.34 -12.59 -14.52
C TYR A 100 -24.98 -13.30 -14.36
N MET A 101 -24.79 -14.46 -15.01
CA MET A 101 -23.51 -15.22 -15.04
C MET A 101 -23.16 -15.72 -16.46
N ASN A 102 -22.06 -15.24 -17.06
CA ASN A 102 -21.54 -15.72 -18.34
C ASN A 102 -20.63 -16.91 -18.03
N PHE A 103 -21.18 -18.11 -18.18
CA PHE A 103 -20.48 -19.36 -17.90
C PHE A 103 -19.39 -19.70 -18.92
N SER A 104 -19.11 -18.85 -19.92
CA SER A 104 -18.07 -19.18 -20.91
C SER A 104 -16.67 -19.28 -20.32
N LEU A 105 -16.46 -18.89 -19.04
CA LEU A 105 -15.21 -19.04 -18.27
C LEU A 105 -13.98 -18.75 -19.14
N GLN A 106 -14.09 -17.74 -20.00
CA GLN A 106 -13.06 -17.49 -20.99
C GLN A 106 -11.79 -17.08 -20.26
N THR A 107 -10.76 -17.87 -20.46
CA THR A 107 -9.45 -17.59 -19.91
C THR A 107 -8.56 -16.92 -20.93
N THR A 108 -7.61 -16.14 -20.41
CA THR A 108 -6.45 -15.65 -21.17
C THR A 108 -5.19 -16.18 -20.52
N LYS A 109 -4.22 -16.57 -21.34
CA LYS A 109 -2.92 -16.98 -20.83
C LYS A 109 -2.12 -15.75 -20.45
N SER A 110 -1.63 -15.74 -19.21
CA SER A 110 -0.74 -14.74 -18.67
C SER A 110 0.61 -15.36 -18.36
N ILE A 111 1.67 -14.60 -18.60
CA ILE A 111 3.04 -14.99 -18.37
C ILE A 111 3.79 -13.84 -17.71
N LEU A 112 4.49 -14.14 -16.62
CA LEU A 112 5.44 -13.24 -15.98
C LEU A 112 6.83 -13.86 -16.07
N THR A 113 7.76 -13.20 -16.75
CA THR A 113 9.10 -13.74 -17.03
C THR A 113 10.18 -12.75 -16.63
N LEU A 114 11.20 -13.23 -15.94
CA LEU A 114 12.43 -12.51 -15.66
C LEU A 114 13.46 -12.85 -16.75
N GLN A 115 13.84 -11.86 -17.55
CA GLN A 115 14.85 -11.98 -18.59
C GLN A 115 15.72 -10.72 -18.65
N ASN A 116 17.04 -10.89 -18.73
CA ASN A 116 18.00 -9.77 -18.86
C ASN A 116 17.79 -8.68 -17.78
N ASN A 117 17.59 -9.10 -16.53
CA ASN A 117 17.29 -8.22 -15.39
C ASN A 117 16.04 -7.36 -15.54
N ASN A 118 15.11 -7.72 -16.43
CA ASN A 118 13.83 -7.05 -16.57
C ASN A 118 12.70 -8.07 -16.37
N LEU A 119 11.63 -7.62 -15.72
CA LEU A 119 10.41 -8.36 -15.54
C LEU A 119 9.46 -8.03 -16.68
N TYR A 120 8.96 -9.04 -17.37
CA TYR A 120 8.03 -8.92 -18.47
C TYR A 120 6.69 -9.55 -18.11
N PHE A 121 5.60 -8.87 -18.42
CA PHE A 121 4.26 -9.44 -18.43
C PHE A 121 3.77 -9.56 -19.88
N ASN A 122 3.47 -10.77 -20.34
CA ASN A 122 3.03 -11.02 -21.73
C ASN A 122 3.93 -10.36 -22.78
N ASN A 123 5.26 -10.47 -22.61
CA ASN A 123 6.31 -9.85 -23.43
C ASN A 123 6.41 -8.32 -23.38
N ALA A 124 5.60 -7.63 -22.58
CA ALA A 124 5.75 -6.20 -22.29
C ALA A 124 6.59 -6.00 -21.04
N ILE A 125 7.51 -5.04 -21.05
CA ILE A 125 8.33 -4.72 -19.87
C ILE A 125 7.41 -4.16 -18.78
N LEU A 126 7.40 -4.82 -17.62
CA LEU A 126 6.67 -4.41 -16.43
C LEU A 126 7.60 -3.66 -15.47
N LEU A 127 8.84 -4.16 -15.28
CA LEU A 127 9.78 -3.56 -14.36
C LEU A 127 11.24 -3.76 -14.80
N HIS A 128 12.04 -2.70 -14.65
CA HIS A 128 13.48 -2.73 -14.93
C HIS A 128 14.32 -3.09 -13.70
N ASN A 129 15.54 -3.59 -13.94
CA ASN A 129 16.56 -3.84 -12.92
C ASN A 129 16.12 -4.82 -11.81
N VAL A 130 15.37 -5.84 -12.19
CA VAL A 130 14.96 -6.94 -11.32
C VAL A 130 16.10 -7.95 -11.23
N LYS A 131 16.59 -8.18 -10.01
CA LYS A 131 17.67 -9.13 -9.71
C LYS A 131 17.14 -10.56 -9.59
N SER A 132 16.00 -10.74 -8.95
CA SER A 132 15.40 -12.06 -8.74
C SER A 132 13.88 -11.98 -8.64
N MET A 133 13.26 -13.07 -9.07
CA MET A 133 11.83 -13.32 -8.98
C MET A 133 11.64 -14.73 -8.45
N GLN A 134 10.81 -14.90 -7.43
CA GLN A 134 10.51 -16.18 -6.82
C GLN A 134 9.01 -16.32 -6.63
N PHE A 135 8.48 -17.49 -6.94
CA PHE A 135 7.10 -17.86 -6.72
C PHE A 135 7.08 -19.22 -6.05
N ASP A 136 6.32 -19.32 -4.97
CA ASP A 136 6.18 -20.54 -4.19
C ASP A 136 4.69 -20.80 -3.96
N ARG A 137 4.26 -22.05 -4.18
CA ARG A 137 2.90 -22.49 -3.91
C ARG A 137 2.93 -23.47 -2.75
N MET A 138 2.18 -23.18 -1.70
CA MET A 138 2.19 -23.94 -0.45
C MET A 138 0.78 -24.20 0.04
N GLN A 139 0.59 -25.33 0.71
CA GLN A 139 -0.68 -25.65 1.35
C GLN A 139 -0.58 -25.42 2.86
N VAL A 140 -1.38 -24.49 3.40
CA VAL A 140 -1.39 -24.11 4.83
C VAL A 140 -2.81 -24.22 5.36
N ASN A 141 -3.03 -25.06 6.37
CA ASN A 141 -4.34 -25.22 7.02
C ASN A 141 -5.49 -25.40 6.01
N SER A 142 -5.34 -26.31 5.05
CA SER A 142 -6.26 -26.58 3.93
C SER A 142 -6.42 -25.48 2.86
N HIS A 143 -5.77 -24.33 3.03
CA HIS A 143 -5.74 -23.26 2.03
C HIS A 143 -4.53 -23.45 1.10
N ASP A 144 -4.75 -23.22 -0.19
CA ASP A 144 -3.70 -23.18 -1.20
C ASP A 144 -3.24 -21.72 -1.34
N ILE A 145 -1.97 -21.45 -1.11
CA ILE A 145 -1.40 -20.10 -1.06
C ILE A 145 -0.32 -20.01 -2.13
N LEU A 146 -0.41 -18.97 -2.96
CA LEU A 146 0.67 -18.57 -3.86
C LEU A 146 1.34 -17.33 -3.29
N SER A 147 2.58 -17.50 -2.86
CA SER A 147 3.46 -16.41 -2.44
C SER A 147 4.43 -16.06 -3.54
N TYR A 148 4.81 -14.79 -3.59
CA TYR A 148 5.85 -14.33 -4.51
C TYR A 148 6.76 -13.31 -3.85
N SER A 149 7.97 -13.19 -4.41
CA SER A 149 8.95 -12.18 -4.05
C SER A 149 9.67 -11.67 -5.29
N ILE A 150 9.74 -10.34 -5.45
CA ILE A 150 10.44 -9.68 -6.55
C ILE A 150 11.43 -8.70 -5.94
N CYS A 151 12.71 -8.90 -6.25
CA CYS A 151 13.80 -8.09 -5.72
C CYS A 151 14.49 -7.28 -6.80
N SER A 152 14.63 -5.99 -6.54
CA SER A 152 15.65 -5.15 -7.17
C SER A 152 16.99 -5.31 -6.43
N PHE A 153 18.00 -4.53 -6.81
CA PHE A 153 19.28 -4.49 -6.07
C PHE A 153 19.17 -3.94 -4.65
N TYR A 154 18.17 -3.10 -4.36
CA TYR A 154 18.10 -2.35 -3.10
C TYR A 154 16.90 -2.70 -2.23
N MET A 155 15.89 -3.37 -2.80
CA MET A 155 14.69 -3.74 -2.07
C MET A 155 13.97 -4.92 -2.71
N CYS A 156 13.16 -5.60 -1.91
CA CYS A 156 12.23 -6.62 -2.35
C CYS A 156 10.80 -6.25 -1.98
N ILE A 157 9.87 -6.59 -2.86
CA ILE A 157 8.45 -6.74 -2.53
C ILE A 157 8.13 -8.21 -2.41
N SER A 158 7.21 -8.54 -1.51
CA SER A 158 6.69 -9.89 -1.36
C SER A 158 5.23 -9.82 -0.96
N ASP A 159 4.44 -10.73 -1.50
CA ASP A 159 3.02 -10.84 -1.15
C ASP A 159 2.56 -12.29 -1.29
N SER A 160 1.35 -12.57 -0.82
CA SER A 160 0.73 -13.88 -0.93
C SER A 160 -0.76 -13.76 -1.21
N ILE A 161 -1.26 -14.56 -2.12
CA ILE A 161 -2.69 -14.67 -2.41
C ILE A 161 -3.22 -16.06 -2.06
N LEU A 162 -4.42 -16.09 -1.51
CA LEU A 162 -5.19 -17.31 -1.34
C LEU A 162 -5.74 -17.72 -2.71
N ILE A 163 -5.47 -18.96 -3.09
CA ILE A 163 -6.01 -19.56 -4.31
C ILE A 163 -7.21 -20.40 -3.89
N GLU A 164 -8.40 -19.84 -4.03
CA GLU A 164 -9.63 -20.57 -3.79
C GLU A 164 -10.01 -21.38 -5.03
N LYS A 165 -10.21 -22.69 -4.84
CA LYS A 165 -10.80 -23.54 -5.87
C LYS A 165 -12.30 -23.29 -5.91
N VAL A 166 -12.77 -22.65 -6.97
CA VAL A 166 -14.21 -22.61 -7.29
C VAL A 166 -14.63 -24.06 -7.58
N ARG A 167 -15.52 -24.61 -6.74
CA ARG A 167 -16.08 -25.96 -6.89
C ARG A 167 -17.28 -25.96 -7.83
#